data_AF-A0AAD4CDR8-F1
#
_entry.id   AF-A0AAD4CDR8-F1
#
_cell.length_a   1.000
_cell.length_b   1.000
_cell.length_c   1.000
_cell.angle_alpha   90.00
_cell.angle_beta   90.00
_cell.angle_gamma   90.00
#
_symmetry.space_group_name_H-M   'P 1'
#
loop_
_entity.id
_entity.type
_entity.pdbx_description
1 polymer ?
#
loop_
_entity_poly.entity_id
_entity_poly.type
_entity_poly.pdbx_seq_one_letter_code
_entity_poly.pdbx_strand_id
1 'polypeptide(L)'
;MKIPSSNDPTKVVPAPASTQGPDNSKMTPMGTVNTNDMPTNSSAITKNEPAMPLLNPNLAPTVEVPTEISEAELQLVSSLAKLQKMEAMIHELRTLLPDRLLDPLVPIVNPGAMAGRAVPKSPQMLYDQLSDAARGGVAEVTEFQNMWRSADMKAMWENIEAEIKRNGGRMLQPTGVWDRNYEAVLDDLMKREEAKKELQRQTQEEQDRAQIQATEGGWQAIVDGFVQKADGSAVRVVPSRNEATIAVVLIKAGMTFRVQMVGGAGENPVPDWKVEMGSVPGSHLSKVEAAVAECVNSRARKWDLAHLLDMISAYAGIKQTPCVKCNKMTDNAANLPTIRQQKQQLDSQPPIWEACHPTCV
;
A
#
# COMPACT_ATOMS: atom_id res chain seq x y z
N MET A 1 59.87 25.49 43.71
CA MET A 1 60.15 26.81 44.33
C MET A 1 60.59 27.78 43.24
N LYS A 2 60.29 29.07 43.39
CA LYS A 2 60.64 30.22 42.51
C LYS A 2 59.99 30.28 41.11
N ILE A 3 58.90 31.03 41.08
CA ILE A 3 58.48 31.91 39.98
C ILE A 3 59.38 33.18 39.99
N PRO A 4 59.59 33.85 38.85
CA PRO A 4 59.54 35.32 38.82
C PRO A 4 58.48 35.84 37.83
N SER A 5 58.04 37.09 38.04
CA SER A 5 56.82 37.69 37.48
C SER A 5 57.09 39.05 36.82
N SER A 6 56.03 39.70 36.30
CA SER A 6 55.92 41.11 35.84
C SER A 6 56.52 41.48 34.47
N ASN A 7 55.95 42.38 33.65
CA ASN A 7 54.67 43.14 33.69
C ASN A 7 54.27 43.63 32.25
N ASP A 8 52.98 43.60 31.91
CA ASP A 8 52.08 44.67 31.37
C ASP A 8 52.57 45.88 30.51
N PRO A 9 51.68 46.68 29.84
CA PRO A 9 50.33 46.42 29.30
C PRO A 9 49.98 47.12 27.94
N THR A 10 48.74 46.91 27.47
CA THR A 10 47.87 47.78 26.61
C THR A 10 48.30 48.28 25.22
N LYS A 11 47.46 47.98 24.22
CA LYS A 11 47.04 48.96 23.20
C LYS A 11 45.60 48.72 22.70
N VAL A 12 44.75 49.75 22.84
CA VAL A 12 43.36 49.79 22.35
C VAL A 12 43.28 50.78 21.18
N VAL A 13 42.54 50.45 20.12
CA VAL A 13 42.12 51.37 19.04
C VAL A 13 40.69 50.98 18.60
N PRO A 14 39.77 51.94 18.33
CA PRO A 14 38.33 51.65 18.20
C PRO A 14 37.80 51.54 16.76
N ALA A 15 36.51 51.21 16.65
CA ALA A 15 35.74 51.14 15.40
C ALA A 15 35.29 52.51 14.84
N PRO A 16 34.95 52.61 13.54
CA PRO A 16 34.17 53.71 12.96
C PRO A 16 32.67 53.38 12.84
N ALA A 17 31.83 54.42 12.76
CA ALA A 17 30.37 54.34 12.78
C ALA A 17 29.70 54.37 11.39
N SER A 18 28.42 53.98 11.35
CA SER A 18 27.53 54.07 10.18
C SER A 18 26.97 55.49 9.95
N THR A 19 26.66 55.86 8.71
CA THR A 19 25.73 56.97 8.37
C THR A 19 24.97 56.65 7.06
N GLN A 20 23.88 57.38 6.80
CA GLN A 20 22.70 56.97 6.00
C GLN A 20 22.66 57.47 4.54
N GLY A 21 21.79 56.81 3.74
CA GLY A 21 20.97 57.45 2.68
C GLY A 21 21.57 57.54 1.26
N PRO A 22 20.76 57.81 0.20
CA PRO A 22 19.37 58.30 0.25
C PRO A 22 18.32 57.58 -0.66
N ASP A 23 17.06 58.04 -0.54
CA ASP A 23 15.90 58.06 -1.45
C ASP A 23 15.83 57.28 -2.79
N ASN A 24 14.65 56.71 -3.08
CA ASN A 24 13.76 57.31 -4.12
C ASN A 24 12.27 56.94 -4.02
N SER A 25 11.41 57.74 -4.68
CA SER A 25 9.95 57.78 -4.51
C SER A 25 9.08 57.05 -5.56
N LYS A 26 8.07 56.35 -5.04
CA LYS A 26 6.66 56.19 -5.48
C LYS A 26 6.16 57.04 -6.68
N MET A 27 5.59 56.40 -7.73
CA MET A 27 4.20 56.62 -8.25
C MET A 27 3.88 55.84 -9.56
N THR A 28 2.58 55.52 -9.72
CA THR A 28 1.85 54.79 -10.80
C THR A 28 1.06 55.77 -11.72
N PRO A 29 0.16 55.39 -12.68
CA PRO A 29 -0.05 54.17 -13.52
C PRO A 29 -0.48 54.45 -15.02
N MET A 30 -0.87 53.38 -15.74
CA MET A 30 -1.86 53.30 -16.86
C MET A 30 -1.57 53.87 -18.28
N GLY A 31 -1.97 53.09 -19.30
CA GLY A 31 -2.12 53.48 -20.71
C GLY A 31 -2.44 52.29 -21.63
N THR A 32 -3.46 52.39 -22.49
CA THR A 32 -4.03 51.28 -23.31
C THR A 32 -4.20 51.69 -24.78
N VAL A 33 -4.44 50.73 -25.68
CA VAL A 33 -5.11 50.80 -27.02
C VAL A 33 -4.23 50.61 -28.28
N ASN A 34 -4.67 49.63 -29.10
CA ASN A 34 -4.70 49.39 -30.57
C ASN A 34 -4.19 50.50 -31.54
N THR A 35 -3.93 50.28 -32.85
CA THR A 35 -4.51 49.33 -33.84
C THR A 35 -3.63 49.20 -35.12
N ASN A 36 -3.84 48.15 -35.92
CA ASN A 36 -3.59 47.92 -37.37
C ASN A 36 -2.79 48.94 -38.21
N ASP A 37 -1.95 48.43 -39.14
CA ASP A 37 -2.29 48.48 -40.59
C ASP A 37 -1.44 47.54 -41.49
N MET A 38 -2.00 47.17 -42.65
CA MET A 38 -1.34 46.43 -43.74
C MET A 38 -1.23 47.33 -44.99
N PRO A 39 -0.41 47.03 -46.03
CA PRO A 39 -1.03 46.39 -47.22
C PRO A 39 -0.12 45.52 -48.14
N THR A 40 -0.77 44.56 -48.82
CA THR A 40 -0.55 43.96 -50.19
C THR A 40 0.82 44.08 -50.90
N ASN A 41 1.50 42.99 -51.32
CA ASN A 41 1.34 42.17 -52.58
C ASN A 41 1.85 42.89 -53.87
N SER A 42 2.45 42.29 -54.93
CA SER A 42 2.42 40.91 -55.47
C SER A 42 3.57 40.60 -56.48
N SER A 43 3.74 39.32 -56.87
CA SER A 43 4.32 38.83 -58.17
C SER A 43 5.84 38.91 -58.44
N ALA A 44 6.54 37.97 -59.13
CA ALA A 44 6.23 36.59 -59.59
C ALA A 44 7.49 35.81 -60.11
N ILE A 45 7.32 34.52 -60.46
CA ILE A 45 8.12 33.66 -61.41
C ILE A 45 9.30 32.77 -60.89
N THR A 46 8.94 31.53 -60.51
CA THR A 46 9.37 30.20 -61.04
C THR A 46 10.84 29.72 -61.12
N LYS A 47 11.18 28.63 -60.37
CA LYS A 47 11.67 27.33 -60.93
C LYS A 47 11.84 26.15 -59.92
N ASN A 48 11.20 25.03 -60.27
CA ASN A 48 11.51 23.59 -60.08
C ASN A 48 11.72 22.93 -58.68
N GLU A 49 10.73 22.07 -58.33
CA GLU A 49 10.75 20.69 -57.77
C GLU A 49 11.84 20.11 -56.81
N PRO A 50 11.52 19.06 -56.00
CA PRO A 50 10.20 18.59 -55.54
C PRO A 50 10.09 18.51 -53.99
N ALA A 51 8.93 18.88 -53.44
CA ALA A 51 8.67 18.82 -51.99
C ALA A 51 7.78 17.63 -51.61
N MET A 52 8.05 17.03 -50.45
CA MET A 52 7.26 15.92 -49.88
C MET A 52 5.82 16.36 -49.54
N PRO A 53 4.83 15.44 -49.53
CA PRO A 53 3.43 15.78 -49.29
C PRO A 53 3.21 16.39 -47.90
N LEU A 54 2.31 17.39 -47.84
CA LEU A 54 1.88 18.04 -46.60
C LEU A 54 1.32 17.02 -45.60
N LEU A 55 1.78 17.10 -44.36
CA LEU A 55 1.04 16.59 -43.21
C LEU A 55 0.02 17.64 -42.75
N ASN A 56 -1.20 17.16 -42.52
CA ASN A 56 -2.38 17.96 -42.17
C ASN A 56 -2.28 18.47 -40.71
N PRO A 57 -2.44 19.77 -40.41
CA PRO A 57 -2.25 20.31 -39.06
C PRO A 57 -3.51 20.14 -38.19
N ASN A 58 -3.98 18.91 -38.01
CA ASN A 58 -5.01 18.61 -37.00
C ASN A 58 -5.01 17.14 -36.55
N LEU A 59 -3.96 16.74 -35.82
CA LEU A 59 -4.05 15.67 -34.82
C LEU A 59 -3.49 16.22 -33.51
N ALA A 60 -4.38 16.58 -32.59
CA ALA A 60 -4.04 16.50 -31.18
C ALA A 60 -3.70 15.02 -30.89
N PRO A 61 -2.62 14.71 -30.17
CA PRO A 61 -2.42 13.36 -29.68
C PRO A 61 -3.51 13.09 -28.65
N THR A 62 -4.53 12.33 -29.04
CA THR A 62 -5.38 11.63 -28.09
C THR A 62 -4.44 10.75 -27.28
N VAL A 63 -4.13 11.18 -26.06
CA VAL A 63 -3.42 10.34 -25.10
C VAL A 63 -4.41 9.26 -24.69
N GLU A 64 -4.43 8.17 -25.47
CA GLU A 64 -5.00 6.90 -25.05
C GLU A 64 -4.17 6.46 -23.85
N VAL A 65 -4.65 6.82 -22.65
CA VAL A 65 -4.11 6.33 -21.39
C VAL A 65 -4.26 4.81 -21.44
N PRO A 66 -3.16 4.03 -21.40
CA PRO A 66 -3.26 2.58 -21.42
C PRO A 66 -4.14 2.13 -20.26
N THR A 67 -5.24 1.45 -20.57
CA THR A 67 -6.27 1.07 -19.59
C THR A 67 -5.80 -0.08 -18.67
N GLU A 68 -4.55 -0.51 -18.86
CA GLU A 68 -3.84 -1.50 -18.06
C GLU A 68 -2.49 -0.92 -17.64
N ILE A 69 -2.38 -0.56 -16.37
CA ILE A 69 -1.11 -0.23 -15.73
C ILE A 69 -0.27 -1.50 -15.76
N SER A 70 0.79 -1.51 -16.56
CA SER A 70 1.67 -2.67 -16.65
C SER A 70 2.49 -2.81 -15.35
N GLU A 71 2.84 -4.04 -14.96
CA GLU A 71 3.80 -4.29 -13.88
C GLU A 71 5.12 -3.53 -14.11
N ALA A 72 5.54 -3.40 -15.37
CA ALA A 72 6.71 -2.61 -15.76
C ALA A 72 6.53 -1.09 -15.52
N GLU A 73 5.31 -0.56 -15.67
CA GLU A 73 5.00 0.85 -15.38
C GLU A 73 5.02 1.10 -13.87
N LEU A 74 4.43 0.20 -13.07
CA LEU A 74 4.47 0.27 -11.62
C LEU A 74 5.91 0.20 -11.08
N GLN A 75 6.74 -0.70 -11.63
CA GLN A 75 8.17 -0.80 -11.29
C GLN A 75 8.94 0.48 -11.66
N LEU A 76 8.66 1.08 -12.81
CA LEU A 76 9.28 2.33 -13.25
C LEU A 76 8.89 3.50 -12.34
N VAL A 77 7.60 3.66 -12.02
CA VAL A 77 7.12 4.72 -11.12
C VAL A 77 7.66 4.53 -9.71
N SER A 78 7.74 3.29 -9.20
CA SER A 78 8.38 2.99 -7.91
C SER A 78 9.86 3.37 -7.89
N SER A 79 10.58 3.12 -8.98
CA SER A 79 11.99 3.50 -9.15
C SER A 79 12.16 5.02 -9.17
N LEU A 80 11.31 5.75 -9.90
CA LEU A 80 11.32 7.22 -9.95
C LEU A 80 10.96 7.84 -8.60
N ALA A 81 9.98 7.30 -7.87
CA ALA A 81 9.65 7.72 -6.52
C ALA A 81 10.82 7.53 -5.54
N LYS A 82 11.54 6.41 -5.62
CA LYS A 82 12.78 6.18 -4.83
C LYS A 82 13.87 7.20 -5.15
N LEU A 83 14.09 7.52 -6.43
CA LEU A 83 15.06 8.53 -6.85
C LEU A 83 14.68 9.94 -6.34
N GLN A 84 13.41 10.32 -6.44
CA GLN A 84 12.89 11.59 -5.94
C GLN A 84 13.01 11.70 -4.40
N LYS A 85 12.69 10.62 -3.66
CA LYS A 85 12.88 10.57 -2.20
C LYS A 85 14.36 10.76 -1.83
N MET A 86 15.29 10.09 -2.51
CA MET A 86 16.72 10.30 -2.25
C MET A 86 17.18 11.72 -2.54
N GLU A 87 16.68 12.37 -3.59
CA GLU A 87 17.02 13.77 -3.85
C GLU A 87 16.57 14.66 -2.68
N ALA A 88 15.33 14.50 -2.21
CA ALA A 88 14.82 15.20 -1.03
C ALA A 88 15.71 14.96 0.20
N MET A 89 16.09 13.71 0.48
CA MET A 89 17.04 13.38 1.56
C MET A 89 18.41 14.06 1.37
N ILE A 90 18.92 14.19 0.14
CA ILE A 90 20.18 14.92 -0.12
C ILE A 90 20.00 16.43 0.18
N HIS A 91 18.83 17.01 -0.07
CA HIS A 91 18.53 18.39 0.36
C HIS A 91 18.46 18.54 1.89
N GLU A 92 17.86 17.57 2.59
CA GLU A 92 17.83 17.54 4.07
C GLU A 92 19.24 17.34 4.68
N LEU A 93 20.07 16.46 4.09
CA LEU A 93 21.44 16.25 4.54
C LEU A 93 22.35 17.47 4.33
N ARG A 94 22.02 18.37 3.38
CA ARG A 94 22.73 19.65 3.20
C ARG A 94 22.44 20.63 4.35
N THR A 95 21.24 20.61 4.92
CA THR A 95 20.86 21.47 6.08
C THR A 95 21.22 20.84 7.42
N LEU A 96 21.49 19.53 7.45
CA LEU A 96 21.79 18.78 8.68
C LEU A 96 22.88 19.43 9.53
N LEU A 97 24.04 19.76 8.96
CA LEU A 97 25.14 20.39 9.71
C LEU A 97 24.93 21.89 10.00
N PRO A 98 24.67 22.77 9.01
CA PRO A 98 24.58 24.21 9.28
C PRO A 98 23.36 24.59 10.14
N ASP A 99 22.22 23.92 9.95
CA ASP A 99 20.95 24.37 10.52
C ASP A 99 20.50 23.50 11.71
N ARG A 100 20.70 22.17 11.66
CA ARG A 100 20.05 21.22 12.59
C ARG A 100 20.95 20.71 13.71
N LEU A 101 22.17 20.27 13.40
CA LEU A 101 23.14 19.80 14.40
C LEU A 101 23.67 20.93 15.28
N LEU A 102 23.80 22.14 14.72
CA LEU A 102 24.26 23.33 15.42
C LEU A 102 23.12 24.16 16.04
N ASP A 103 21.86 23.79 15.80
CA ASP A 103 20.67 24.49 16.30
C ASP A 103 20.72 24.82 17.80
N PRO A 104 21.11 23.89 18.71
CA PRO A 104 21.18 24.16 20.15
C PRO A 104 22.24 25.21 20.54
N LEU A 105 23.23 25.46 19.68
CA LEU A 105 24.29 26.45 19.90
C LEU A 105 23.91 27.85 19.37
N VAL A 106 22.97 27.95 18.43
CA VAL A 106 22.58 29.23 17.81
C VAL A 106 22.19 30.30 18.85
N PRO A 107 21.38 30.03 19.89
CA PRO A 107 21.02 31.04 20.90
C PRO A 107 22.19 31.52 21.77
N ILE A 108 23.28 30.75 21.83
CA ILE A 108 24.48 31.05 22.62
C ILE A 108 25.48 31.87 21.78
N VAL A 109 25.68 31.47 20.51
CA VAL A 109 26.64 32.11 19.60
C VAL A 109 26.06 33.37 18.96
N ASN A 110 24.75 33.44 18.74
CA ASN A 110 24.07 34.61 18.20
C ASN A 110 22.73 34.88 18.90
N PRO A 111 22.73 35.50 20.09
CA PRO A 111 21.52 35.79 20.87
C PRO A 111 20.57 36.80 20.19
N GLY A 112 20.98 37.44 19.10
CA GLY A 112 20.14 38.34 18.30
C GLY A 112 19.50 37.71 17.06
N ALA A 113 19.84 36.47 16.70
CA ALA A 113 19.44 35.87 15.42
C ALA A 113 17.93 35.60 15.28
N MET A 114 17.27 35.17 16.37
CA MET A 114 15.85 34.80 16.36
C MET A 114 15.20 35.12 17.70
N ALA A 115 14.32 36.13 17.71
CA ALA A 115 13.45 36.43 18.85
C ALA A 115 12.42 35.31 19.04
N GLY A 116 12.76 34.30 19.85
CA GLY A 116 11.89 33.15 20.15
C GLY A 116 12.58 31.90 20.65
N ARG A 117 13.90 31.73 20.41
CA ARG A 117 14.65 30.58 20.93
C ARG A 117 15.20 30.87 22.32
N ALA A 118 14.78 30.09 23.31
CA ALA A 118 15.27 30.20 24.67
C ALA A 118 16.70 29.64 24.79
N VAL A 119 17.60 30.39 25.43
CA VAL A 119 18.93 29.88 25.81
C VAL A 119 18.77 28.69 26.76
N PRO A 120 19.49 27.57 26.57
CA PRO A 120 19.42 26.42 27.48
C PRO A 120 19.72 26.81 28.93
N LYS A 121 18.80 26.47 29.84
CA LYS A 121 18.87 26.86 31.26
C LYS A 121 20.00 26.18 32.06
N SER A 122 20.65 25.16 31.50
CA SER A 122 21.79 24.48 32.10
C SER A 122 22.69 23.84 31.04
N PRO A 123 23.99 23.59 31.34
CA PRO A 123 24.89 22.85 30.45
C PRO A 123 24.41 21.42 30.16
N GLN A 124 23.71 20.78 31.11
CA GLN A 124 23.16 19.44 30.92
C GLN A 124 22.10 19.42 29.81
N MET A 125 21.15 20.37 29.81
CA MET A 125 20.14 20.43 28.75
C MET A 125 20.74 20.74 27.38
N LEU A 126 21.81 21.54 27.31
CA LEU A 126 22.54 21.76 26.06
C LEU A 126 23.21 20.47 25.55
N TYR A 127 23.84 19.71 26.44
CA TYR A 127 24.43 18.41 26.10
C TYR A 127 23.36 17.42 25.61
N ASP A 128 22.24 17.32 26.31
CA ASP A 128 21.14 16.42 25.93
C ASP A 128 20.57 16.78 24.54
N GLN A 129 20.32 18.07 24.29
CA GLN A 129 19.85 18.58 22.99
C GLN A 129 20.85 18.32 21.84
N LEU A 130 22.15 18.51 22.08
CA LEU A 130 23.20 18.21 21.09
C LEU A 130 23.35 16.71 20.85
N SER A 131 23.24 15.89 21.90
CA SER A 131 23.30 14.43 21.84
C SER A 131 22.15 13.86 21.02
N ASP A 132 20.92 14.37 21.23
CA ASP A 132 19.75 13.95 20.48
C ASP A 132 19.78 14.44 19.03
N ALA A 133 20.21 15.69 18.78
CA ALA A 133 20.43 16.19 17.41
C ALA A 133 21.48 15.37 16.65
N ALA A 134 22.61 15.05 17.29
CA ALA A 134 23.66 14.19 16.72
C ALA A 134 23.15 12.78 16.44
N ARG A 135 22.36 12.18 17.35
CA ARG A 135 21.78 10.85 17.16
C ARG A 135 20.78 10.84 16.00
N GLY A 136 19.95 11.87 15.88
CA GLY A 136 19.02 12.06 14.74
C GLY A 136 19.77 12.17 13.42
N GLY A 137 20.79 13.02 13.34
CA GLY A 137 21.61 13.18 12.14
C GLY A 137 22.34 11.89 11.71
N VAL A 138 22.85 11.11 12.67
CA VAL A 138 23.45 9.80 12.38
C VAL A 138 22.40 8.81 11.86
N ALA A 139 21.18 8.83 12.39
CA ALA A 139 20.09 7.97 11.91
C ALA A 139 19.69 8.31 10.46
N GLU A 140 19.53 9.60 10.13
CA GLU A 140 19.19 10.06 8.77
C GLU A 140 20.28 9.73 7.75
N VAL A 141 21.55 9.95 8.09
CA VAL A 141 22.69 9.54 7.25
C VAL A 141 22.72 8.02 7.06
N THR A 142 22.33 7.25 8.08
CA THR A 142 22.24 5.78 8.00
C THR A 142 21.08 5.33 7.11
N GLU A 143 19.89 5.95 7.21
CA GLU A 143 18.76 5.69 6.30
C GLU A 143 19.14 5.98 4.85
N PHE A 144 19.76 7.15 4.58
CA PHE A 144 20.23 7.50 3.26
C PHE A 144 21.26 6.49 2.72
N GLN A 145 22.24 6.08 3.54
CA GLN A 145 23.22 5.06 3.12
C GLN A 145 22.57 3.71 2.81
N ASN A 146 21.58 3.29 3.59
CA ASN A 146 20.85 2.04 3.38
C ASN A 146 20.04 2.09 2.07
N MET A 147 19.38 3.22 1.79
CA MET A 147 18.61 3.41 0.55
C MET A 147 19.54 3.48 -0.67
N TRP A 148 20.61 4.27 -0.60
CA TRP A 148 21.61 4.44 -1.66
C TRP A 148 22.34 3.13 -2.03
N ARG A 149 22.60 2.28 -1.04
CA ARG A 149 23.27 0.97 -1.20
C ARG A 149 22.31 -0.20 -1.41
N SER A 150 21.00 0.04 -1.50
CA SER A 150 20.02 -1.00 -1.76
C SER A 150 20.24 -1.69 -3.11
N ALA A 151 19.82 -2.95 -3.25
CA ALA A 151 20.01 -3.73 -4.47
C ALA A 151 19.34 -3.07 -5.68
N ASP A 152 18.10 -2.59 -5.52
CA ASP A 152 17.34 -1.84 -6.52
C ASP A 152 18.11 -0.61 -7.01
N MET A 153 18.68 0.15 -6.07
CA MET A 153 19.38 1.39 -6.39
C MET A 153 20.73 1.13 -7.08
N LYS A 154 21.45 0.08 -6.65
CA LYS A 154 22.66 -0.39 -7.32
C LYS A 154 22.37 -0.80 -8.77
N ALA A 155 21.28 -1.52 -9.03
CA ALA A 155 20.87 -1.90 -10.38
C ALA A 155 20.52 -0.67 -11.26
N MET A 156 19.86 0.34 -10.68
CA MET A 156 19.62 1.61 -11.38
C MET A 156 20.92 2.35 -11.73
N TRP A 157 21.89 2.41 -10.82
CA TRP A 157 23.19 3.01 -11.10
C TRP A 157 23.98 2.24 -12.17
N GLU A 158 23.97 0.92 -12.15
CA GLU A 158 24.61 0.08 -13.17
C GLU A 158 23.98 0.31 -14.56
N ASN A 159 22.65 0.44 -14.65
CA ASN A 159 21.95 0.79 -15.88
C ASN A 159 22.33 2.20 -16.39
N ILE A 160 22.35 3.20 -15.50
CA ILE A 160 22.75 4.58 -15.86
C ILE A 160 24.21 4.63 -16.29
N GLU A 161 25.11 3.89 -15.65
CA GLU A 161 26.52 3.82 -16.04
C GLU A 161 26.69 3.15 -17.42
N ALA A 162 25.92 2.10 -17.71
CA ALA A 162 25.88 1.46 -19.02
C ALA A 162 25.34 2.42 -20.12
N GLU A 163 24.33 3.22 -19.80
CA GLU A 163 23.79 4.25 -20.69
C GLU A 163 24.81 5.36 -20.97
N ILE A 164 25.52 5.85 -19.95
CA ILE A 164 26.60 6.85 -20.10
C ILE A 164 27.73 6.28 -20.98
N LYS A 165 28.12 5.02 -20.78
CA LYS A 165 29.12 4.33 -21.63
C LYS A 165 28.65 4.22 -23.09
N ARG A 166 27.37 3.88 -23.32
CA ARG A 166 26.80 3.78 -24.68
C ARG A 166 26.77 5.14 -25.39
N ASN A 167 26.46 6.21 -24.67
CA ASN A 167 26.39 7.57 -25.21
C ASN A 167 27.77 8.29 -25.24
N GLY A 168 28.87 7.53 -25.27
CA GLY A 168 30.23 8.09 -25.42
C GLY A 168 30.66 8.99 -24.26
N GLY A 169 30.12 8.77 -23.05
CA GLY A 169 30.36 9.62 -21.88
C GLY A 169 29.49 10.87 -21.81
N ARG A 170 28.62 11.12 -22.80
CA ARG A 170 27.73 12.29 -22.81
C ARG A 170 26.48 12.03 -21.97
N MET A 171 26.53 12.43 -20.70
CA MET A 171 25.34 12.46 -19.85
C MET A 171 24.36 13.54 -20.36
N LEU A 172 23.08 13.20 -20.46
CA LEU A 172 22.03 14.20 -20.66
C LEU A 172 21.99 15.08 -19.40
N GLN A 173 22.20 16.39 -19.54
CA GLN A 173 22.02 17.30 -18.41
C GLN A 173 20.52 17.37 -18.09
N PRO A 174 20.09 16.97 -16.87
CA PRO A 174 18.69 17.09 -16.48
C PRO A 174 18.31 18.57 -16.32
N THR A 175 17.03 18.86 -16.47
CA THR A 175 16.40 20.17 -16.18
C THR A 175 16.49 20.59 -14.71
N GLY A 176 16.91 19.68 -13.81
CA GLY A 176 17.16 19.97 -12.40
C GLY A 176 15.90 20.11 -11.53
N VAL A 177 14.73 19.77 -12.07
CA VAL A 177 13.43 19.78 -11.39
C VAL A 177 12.63 18.58 -11.86
N TRP A 178 11.94 17.88 -10.95
CA TRP A 178 10.99 16.83 -11.31
C TRP A 178 9.68 17.42 -11.83
N ASP A 179 9.22 16.98 -12.99
CA ASP A 179 7.94 17.43 -13.57
C ASP A 179 6.71 16.93 -12.79
N ARG A 180 6.87 15.93 -11.92
CA ARG A 180 5.79 15.25 -11.18
C ARG A 180 6.25 14.82 -9.78
N ASN A 181 5.29 14.66 -8.87
CA ASN A 181 5.48 13.92 -7.62
C ASN A 181 5.20 12.44 -7.90
N TYR A 182 6.24 11.62 -8.00
CA TYR A 182 6.15 10.19 -8.31
C TYR A 182 5.69 9.35 -7.13
N GLU A 183 5.87 9.82 -5.89
CA GLU A 183 5.29 9.18 -4.70
C GLU A 183 3.76 9.27 -4.75
N ALA A 184 3.21 10.45 -5.02
CA ALA A 184 1.77 10.64 -5.21
C ALA A 184 1.21 9.83 -6.41
N VAL A 185 1.97 9.73 -7.51
CA VAL A 185 1.57 8.88 -8.65
C VAL A 185 1.58 7.39 -8.28
N LEU A 186 2.58 6.91 -7.54
CA LEU A 186 2.67 5.51 -7.09
C LEU A 186 1.46 5.14 -6.22
N ASP A 187 1.17 5.98 -5.23
CA ASP A 187 0.02 5.89 -4.33
C ASP A 187 -1.31 5.77 -5.10
N ASP A 188 -1.47 6.60 -6.12
CA ASP A 188 -2.63 6.63 -7.00
C ASP A 188 -2.75 5.37 -7.88
N LEU A 189 -1.64 4.83 -8.37
CA LEU A 189 -1.63 3.57 -9.12
C LEU A 189 -2.02 2.39 -8.23
N MET A 190 -1.48 2.31 -7.01
CA MET A 190 -1.84 1.27 -6.04
C MET A 190 -3.32 1.31 -5.68
N LYS A 191 -3.88 2.50 -5.39
CA LYS A 191 -5.32 2.68 -5.11
C LYS A 191 -6.20 2.26 -6.29
N ARG A 192 -5.79 2.53 -7.53
CA ARG A 192 -6.52 2.06 -8.74
C ARG A 192 -6.46 0.55 -8.89
N GLU A 193 -5.32 -0.08 -8.58
CA GLU A 193 -5.17 -1.53 -8.64
C GLU A 193 -6.03 -2.22 -7.58
N GLU A 194 -6.04 -1.72 -6.34
CA GLU A 194 -6.91 -2.18 -5.26
C GLU A 194 -8.40 -2.03 -5.62
N ALA A 195 -8.80 -0.87 -6.14
CA ALA A 195 -10.17 -0.64 -6.61
C ALA A 195 -10.57 -1.55 -7.77
N LYS A 196 -9.65 -1.86 -8.71
CA LYS A 196 -9.88 -2.82 -9.80
C LYS A 196 -10.06 -4.25 -9.26
N LYS A 197 -9.22 -4.67 -8.32
CA LYS A 197 -9.33 -5.98 -7.64
C LYS A 197 -10.64 -6.12 -6.88
N GLU A 198 -11.05 -5.07 -6.16
CA GLU A 198 -12.32 -5.05 -5.43
C GLU A 198 -13.53 -5.06 -6.37
N LEU A 199 -13.52 -4.29 -7.46
CA LEU A 199 -14.58 -4.32 -8.47
C LEU A 199 -14.68 -5.69 -9.17
N GLN A 200 -13.55 -6.32 -9.47
CA GLN A 200 -13.50 -7.70 -9.99
C GLN A 200 -14.10 -8.69 -8.98
N ARG A 201 -13.75 -8.57 -7.69
CA ARG A 201 -14.32 -9.41 -6.62
C ARG A 201 -15.83 -9.23 -6.51
N GLN A 202 -16.33 -8.00 -6.53
CA GLN A 202 -17.76 -7.69 -6.49
C GLN A 202 -18.49 -8.25 -7.72
N THR A 203 -17.95 -8.03 -8.92
CA THR A 203 -18.53 -8.55 -10.17
C THR A 203 -18.61 -10.08 -10.16
N GLN A 204 -17.57 -10.76 -9.65
CA GLN A 204 -17.59 -12.21 -9.51
C GLN A 204 -18.63 -12.67 -8.48
N GLU A 205 -18.74 -11.99 -7.33
CA GLU A 205 -19.74 -12.34 -6.31
C GLU A 205 -21.19 -12.08 -6.78
N GLU A 206 -21.42 -11.08 -7.63
CA GLU A 206 -22.70 -10.86 -8.30
C GLU A 206 -23.02 -11.96 -9.32
N GLN A 207 -22.04 -12.38 -10.12
CA GLN A 207 -22.19 -13.51 -11.06
C GLN A 207 -22.47 -14.83 -10.33
N ASP A 208 -21.69 -15.14 -9.28
CA ASP A 208 -21.89 -16.31 -8.42
C ASP A 208 -23.30 -16.30 -7.79
N ARG A 209 -23.77 -15.15 -7.29
CA ARG A 209 -25.13 -14.96 -6.74
C ARG A 209 -26.22 -15.13 -7.80
N ALA A 210 -26.01 -14.64 -9.02
CA ALA A 210 -26.96 -14.80 -10.12
C ALA A 210 -27.04 -16.27 -10.57
N GLN A 211 -25.91 -16.98 -10.61
CA GLN A 211 -25.86 -18.41 -10.92
C GLN A 211 -26.64 -19.25 -9.90
N ILE A 212 -26.53 -18.95 -8.60
CA ILE A 212 -27.31 -19.63 -7.55
C ILE A 212 -28.81 -19.39 -7.72
N GLN A 213 -29.23 -18.16 -8.08
CA GLN A 213 -30.65 -17.86 -8.36
C GLN A 213 -31.18 -18.58 -9.60
N ALA A 214 -30.35 -18.72 -10.64
CA ALA A 214 -30.69 -19.41 -11.88
C ALA A 214 -30.65 -20.95 -11.77
N THR A 215 -30.19 -21.50 -10.64
CA THR A 215 -30.10 -22.95 -10.44
C THR A 215 -31.49 -23.55 -10.24
N GLU A 216 -31.99 -24.24 -11.26
CA GLU A 216 -33.26 -24.98 -11.19
C GLU A 216 -33.21 -26.05 -10.06
N GLY A 217 -34.19 -26.02 -9.15
CA GLY A 217 -34.19 -26.82 -7.92
C GLY A 217 -33.55 -26.13 -6.70
N GLY A 218 -32.96 -24.95 -6.87
CA GLY A 218 -32.48 -24.08 -5.79
C GLY A 218 -31.50 -24.78 -4.83
N TRP A 219 -31.69 -24.56 -3.52
CA TRP A 219 -30.79 -25.12 -2.50
C TRP A 219 -30.82 -26.66 -2.42
N GLN A 220 -31.90 -27.31 -2.85
CA GLN A 220 -32.01 -28.77 -2.83
C GLN A 220 -31.09 -29.40 -3.87
N ALA A 221 -31.04 -28.84 -5.08
CA ALA A 221 -30.11 -29.28 -6.13
C ALA A 221 -28.63 -29.18 -5.69
N ILE A 222 -28.27 -28.12 -4.94
CA ILE A 222 -26.92 -27.94 -4.38
C ILE A 222 -26.60 -29.03 -3.34
N VAL A 223 -27.55 -29.35 -2.45
CA VAL A 223 -27.39 -30.41 -1.44
C VAL A 223 -27.29 -31.79 -2.11
N ASP A 224 -28.14 -32.09 -3.08
CA ASP A 224 -28.15 -33.39 -3.77
C ASP A 224 -26.88 -33.59 -4.60
N GLY A 225 -26.40 -32.55 -5.30
CA GLY A 225 -25.11 -32.58 -5.99
C GLY A 225 -23.93 -32.76 -5.04
N PHE A 226 -23.97 -32.14 -3.84
CA PHE A 226 -22.98 -32.39 -2.80
C PHE A 226 -23.03 -33.84 -2.29
N VAL A 227 -24.23 -34.39 -2.03
CA VAL A 227 -24.39 -35.79 -1.57
C VAL A 227 -23.86 -36.78 -2.59
N GLN A 228 -24.20 -36.62 -3.88
CA GLN A 228 -23.68 -37.48 -4.97
C GLN A 228 -22.15 -37.43 -5.08
N LYS A 229 -21.54 -36.24 -4.90
CA LYS A 229 -20.08 -36.08 -4.85
C LYS A 229 -19.45 -36.66 -3.57
N ALA A 230 -20.21 -36.69 -2.48
CA ALA A 230 -19.77 -37.09 -1.14
C ALA A 230 -20.07 -38.55 -0.79
N ASP A 231 -20.65 -39.34 -1.70
CA ASP A 231 -20.93 -40.76 -1.49
C ASP A 231 -19.64 -41.55 -1.20
N GLY A 232 -19.54 -42.10 0.01
CA GLY A 232 -18.33 -42.76 0.54
C GLY A 232 -17.40 -41.86 1.38
N SER A 233 -17.70 -40.57 1.51
CA SER A 233 -16.94 -39.64 2.36
C SER A 233 -17.29 -39.77 3.85
N ALA A 234 -16.51 -39.08 4.71
CA ALA A 234 -16.74 -39.04 6.16
C ALA A 234 -17.87 -38.08 6.59
N VAL A 235 -18.63 -37.54 5.65
CA VAL A 235 -19.65 -36.51 5.83
C VAL A 235 -20.99 -37.02 5.34
N ARG A 236 -22.04 -36.88 6.14
CA ARG A 236 -23.41 -37.20 5.76
C ARG A 236 -24.27 -35.95 5.85
N VAL A 237 -24.88 -35.56 4.75
CA VAL A 237 -25.84 -34.44 4.70
C VAL A 237 -27.25 -35.02 4.67
N VAL A 238 -28.16 -34.46 5.49
CA VAL A 238 -29.56 -34.87 5.59
C VAL A 238 -30.43 -33.61 5.51
N PRO A 239 -31.10 -33.34 4.38
CA PRO A 239 -32.04 -32.23 4.27
C PRO A 239 -33.31 -32.50 5.09
N SER A 240 -33.83 -31.48 5.78
CA SER A 240 -35.17 -31.53 6.38
C SER A 240 -36.24 -31.43 5.29
N ARG A 241 -37.38 -32.12 5.49
CA ARG A 241 -38.49 -32.13 4.52
C ARG A 241 -39.42 -30.92 4.63
N ASN A 242 -39.44 -30.25 5.78
CA ASN A 242 -40.48 -29.27 6.13
C ASN A 242 -39.95 -27.85 6.38
N GLU A 243 -38.64 -27.69 6.51
CA GLU A 243 -37.97 -26.42 6.83
C GLU A 243 -36.70 -26.32 5.99
N ALA A 244 -36.25 -25.10 5.68
CA ALA A 244 -34.97 -24.83 4.98
C ALA A 244 -33.76 -25.04 5.91
N THR A 245 -33.69 -26.24 6.47
CA THR A 245 -32.78 -26.70 7.52
C THR A 245 -32.09 -27.97 7.04
N ILE A 246 -30.76 -27.99 7.07
CA ILE A 246 -29.93 -29.11 6.61
C ILE A 246 -29.08 -29.59 7.80
N ALA A 247 -29.13 -30.88 8.11
CA ALA A 247 -28.24 -31.48 9.11
C ALA A 247 -26.97 -32.02 8.43
N VAL A 248 -25.80 -31.61 8.89
CA VAL A 248 -24.50 -32.07 8.40
C VAL A 248 -23.79 -32.83 9.52
N VAL A 249 -23.58 -34.13 9.33
CA VAL A 249 -22.97 -35.05 10.30
C VAL A 249 -21.56 -35.40 9.86
N LEU A 250 -20.56 -35.04 10.66
CA LEU A 250 -19.16 -35.38 10.44
C LEU A 250 -18.83 -36.67 11.21
N ILE A 251 -18.99 -37.82 10.56
CA ILE A 251 -18.97 -39.15 11.20
C ILE A 251 -17.64 -39.41 11.91
N LYS A 252 -16.50 -39.18 11.24
CA LYS A 252 -15.16 -39.38 11.83
C LYS A 252 -14.82 -38.38 12.94
N ALA A 253 -15.36 -37.16 12.85
CA ALA A 253 -15.16 -36.16 13.88
C ALA A 253 -16.08 -36.35 15.10
N GLY A 254 -17.22 -37.01 14.91
CA GLY A 254 -18.26 -37.16 15.92
C GLY A 254 -19.03 -35.86 16.19
N MET A 255 -19.19 -35.00 15.18
CA MET A 255 -19.89 -33.72 15.29
C MET A 255 -21.13 -33.68 14.42
N THR A 256 -22.14 -32.89 14.83
CA THR A 256 -23.31 -32.58 14.00
C THR A 256 -23.55 -31.08 13.98
N PHE A 257 -23.81 -30.54 12.79
CA PHE A 257 -24.16 -29.15 12.56
C PHE A 257 -25.55 -29.04 11.93
N ARG A 258 -26.27 -27.99 12.29
CA ARG A 258 -27.56 -27.61 11.71
C ARG A 258 -27.36 -26.33 10.91
N VAL A 259 -27.38 -26.44 9.59
CA VAL A 259 -27.38 -25.31 8.67
C VAL A 259 -28.82 -24.84 8.49
N GLN A 260 -29.09 -23.55 8.71
CA GLN A 260 -30.42 -22.94 8.55
C GLN A 260 -30.33 -21.78 7.55
N MET A 261 -31.34 -21.68 6.69
CA MET A 261 -31.56 -20.50 5.86
C MET A 261 -32.02 -19.33 6.73
N VAL A 262 -31.39 -18.16 6.59
CA VAL A 262 -31.67 -16.93 7.33
C VAL A 262 -31.81 -15.76 6.35
N GLY A 263 -32.96 -15.10 6.36
CA GLY A 263 -33.34 -14.19 5.28
C GLY A 263 -33.87 -14.93 4.04
N GLY A 264 -34.33 -14.19 3.03
CA GLY A 264 -34.97 -14.74 1.82
C GLY A 264 -36.28 -14.06 1.38
N ALA A 265 -36.69 -12.98 2.05
CA ALA A 265 -37.82 -12.14 1.62
C ALA A 265 -37.49 -10.67 1.89
N GLY A 266 -37.08 -9.92 0.87
CA GLY A 266 -36.66 -8.51 0.97
C GLY A 266 -35.62 -8.13 -0.08
N GLU A 267 -34.81 -7.10 0.20
CA GLU A 267 -33.84 -6.49 -0.72
C GLU A 267 -32.68 -7.41 -1.17
N ASN A 268 -32.45 -8.55 -0.50
CA ASN A 268 -31.48 -9.56 -0.93
C ASN A 268 -32.20 -10.79 -1.53
N PRO A 269 -32.02 -11.09 -2.83
CA PRO A 269 -32.68 -12.23 -3.49
C PRO A 269 -32.03 -13.59 -3.18
N VAL A 270 -30.81 -13.62 -2.63
CA VAL A 270 -30.15 -14.86 -2.16
C VAL A 270 -30.18 -14.88 -0.63
N PRO A 271 -30.67 -15.95 0.02
CA PRO A 271 -30.67 -16.05 1.47
C PRO A 271 -29.26 -16.35 2.02
N ASP A 272 -28.99 -15.87 3.23
CA ASP A 272 -27.78 -16.24 3.97
C ASP A 272 -27.98 -17.58 4.70
N TRP A 273 -26.88 -18.27 4.99
CA TRP A 273 -26.89 -19.54 5.72
C TRP A 273 -26.18 -19.42 7.06
N LYS A 274 -26.88 -19.74 8.15
CA LYS A 274 -26.33 -19.76 9.51
C LYS A 274 -26.07 -21.20 9.94
N VAL A 275 -24.95 -21.43 10.62
CA VAL A 275 -24.64 -22.73 11.23
C VAL A 275 -24.88 -22.69 12.72
N GLU A 276 -25.62 -23.67 13.22
CA GLU A 276 -25.82 -23.89 14.65
C GLU A 276 -25.33 -25.30 15.02
N MET A 277 -24.99 -25.49 16.30
CA MET A 277 -24.57 -26.79 16.80
C MET A 277 -25.76 -27.75 16.83
N GLY A 278 -25.61 -28.94 16.24
CA GLY A 278 -26.62 -29.98 16.23
C GLY A 278 -26.68 -30.69 17.58
N SER A 279 -27.37 -30.09 18.55
CA SER A 279 -27.56 -30.72 19.86
C SER A 279 -28.37 -32.01 19.74
N VAL A 280 -27.71 -33.15 20.01
CA VAL A 280 -28.38 -34.43 20.27
C VAL A 280 -28.86 -34.40 21.73
N PRO A 281 -30.13 -34.75 22.03
CA PRO A 281 -30.63 -34.78 23.41
C PRO A 281 -29.73 -35.63 24.31
N GLY A 282 -29.15 -35.00 25.34
CA GLY A 282 -28.22 -35.63 26.29
C GLY A 282 -26.72 -35.47 25.97
N SER A 283 -26.35 -34.84 24.85
CA SER A 283 -24.94 -34.52 24.56
C SER A 283 -24.49 -33.23 25.27
N HIS A 284 -23.25 -33.19 25.72
CA HIS A 284 -22.58 -31.97 26.15
C HIS A 284 -22.00 -31.23 24.94
N LEU A 285 -22.17 -29.91 24.88
CA LEU A 285 -21.64 -29.09 23.79
C LEU A 285 -20.10 -29.14 23.81
N SER A 286 -19.48 -29.56 22.72
CA SER A 286 -18.02 -29.56 22.61
C SER A 286 -17.49 -28.15 22.38
N LYS A 287 -16.45 -27.75 23.12
CA LYS A 287 -15.71 -26.49 22.85
C LYS A 287 -15.19 -26.43 21.40
N VAL A 288 -14.86 -27.58 20.82
CA VAL A 288 -14.41 -27.70 19.43
C VAL A 288 -15.56 -27.43 18.46
N GLU A 289 -16.76 -27.96 18.71
CA GLU A 289 -17.95 -27.71 17.88
C GLU A 289 -18.34 -26.23 17.91
N ALA A 290 -18.27 -25.58 19.08
CA ALA A 290 -18.52 -24.15 19.22
C ALA A 290 -17.52 -23.32 18.40
N ALA A 291 -16.22 -23.59 18.53
CA ALA A 291 -15.18 -22.88 17.78
C ALA A 291 -15.25 -23.13 16.26
N VAL A 292 -15.66 -24.34 15.83
CA VAL A 292 -15.93 -24.63 14.41
C VAL A 292 -17.15 -23.86 13.92
N ALA A 293 -18.26 -23.86 14.66
CA ALA A 293 -19.45 -23.10 14.29
C ALA A 293 -19.18 -21.59 14.23
N GLU A 294 -18.37 -21.05 15.14
CA GLU A 294 -17.92 -19.65 15.12
C GLU A 294 -17.09 -19.35 13.86
N CYS A 295 -16.07 -20.17 13.56
CA CYS A 295 -15.25 -20.00 12.36
C CYS A 295 -16.05 -20.13 11.05
N VAL A 296 -17.05 -21.00 11.00
CA VAL A 296 -17.88 -21.18 9.79
C VAL A 296 -18.90 -20.04 9.65
N ASN A 297 -19.36 -19.43 10.74
CA ASN A 297 -20.26 -18.27 10.69
C ASN A 297 -19.54 -16.92 10.45
N SER A 298 -18.22 -16.84 10.67
CA SER A 298 -17.42 -15.63 10.39
C SER A 298 -17.01 -15.48 8.91
N ARG A 299 -17.31 -16.47 8.05
CA ARG A 299 -17.03 -16.42 6.60
C ARG A 299 -17.68 -15.22 5.90
N ALA A 300 -17.03 -14.72 4.85
CA ALA A 300 -17.54 -13.62 4.03
C ALA A 300 -18.73 -14.06 3.14
N ARG A 301 -18.61 -15.20 2.45
CA ARG A 301 -19.66 -15.75 1.56
C ARG A 301 -20.74 -16.49 2.37
N LYS A 302 -21.58 -15.74 3.06
CA LYS A 302 -22.68 -16.30 3.89
C LYS A 302 -23.83 -16.90 3.07
N TRP A 303 -24.05 -16.36 1.88
CA TRP A 303 -25.08 -16.75 0.90
C TRP A 303 -24.74 -18.04 0.12
N ASP A 304 -23.48 -18.44 0.06
CA ASP A 304 -23.02 -19.59 -0.71
C ASP A 304 -23.13 -20.89 0.12
N LEU A 305 -24.14 -21.72 -0.22
CA LEU A 305 -24.36 -23.03 0.41
C LEU A 305 -23.31 -24.06 -0.02
N ALA A 306 -22.81 -24.02 -1.26
CA ALA A 306 -21.86 -25.01 -1.76
C ALA A 306 -20.51 -24.84 -1.05
N HIS A 307 -20.02 -23.60 -0.98
CA HIS A 307 -18.84 -23.23 -0.20
C HIS A 307 -19.00 -23.55 1.29
N LEU A 308 -20.19 -23.35 1.85
CA LEU A 308 -20.48 -23.72 3.24
C LEU A 308 -20.36 -25.23 3.50
N LEU A 309 -20.98 -26.07 2.66
CA LEU A 309 -20.91 -27.52 2.80
C LEU A 309 -19.47 -28.03 2.64
N ASP A 310 -18.72 -27.46 1.68
CA ASP A 310 -17.30 -27.75 1.47
C ASP A 310 -16.43 -27.36 2.68
N MET A 311 -16.62 -26.16 3.23
CA MET A 311 -15.95 -25.68 4.45
C MET A 311 -16.25 -26.57 5.67
N ILE A 312 -17.51 -26.99 5.86
CA ILE A 312 -17.88 -27.92 6.95
C ILE A 312 -17.20 -29.29 6.72
N SER A 313 -17.12 -29.76 5.48
CA SER A 313 -16.48 -31.04 5.14
C SER A 313 -15.00 -31.10 5.51
N ALA A 314 -14.29 -29.97 5.42
CA ALA A 314 -12.88 -29.84 5.81
C ALA A 314 -12.60 -30.05 7.32
N TYR A 315 -13.64 -30.20 8.14
CA TYR A 315 -13.53 -30.57 9.56
C TYR A 315 -13.69 -32.07 9.82
N ALA A 316 -14.06 -32.88 8.82
CA ALA A 316 -14.24 -34.33 8.99
C ALA A 316 -12.97 -35.04 9.51
N GLY A 317 -11.80 -34.49 9.19
CA GLY A 317 -10.47 -34.96 9.63
C GLY A 317 -9.86 -34.23 10.82
N ILE A 318 -10.55 -33.29 11.50
CA ILE A 318 -9.93 -32.35 12.47
C ILE A 318 -9.08 -33.02 13.58
N LYS A 319 -9.40 -34.25 13.99
CA LYS A 319 -8.65 -35.02 15.01
C LYS A 319 -7.33 -35.63 14.48
N GLN A 320 -7.06 -35.50 13.17
CA GLN A 320 -5.92 -36.06 12.45
C GLN A 320 -5.19 -35.02 11.57
N THR A 321 -5.79 -33.83 11.37
CA THR A 321 -5.19 -32.73 10.59
C THR A 321 -4.34 -31.82 11.50
N PRO A 322 -3.01 -31.73 11.33
CA PRO A 322 -2.18 -30.78 12.06
C PRO A 322 -2.37 -29.35 11.54
N CYS A 323 -1.96 -28.36 12.33
CA CYS A 323 -1.91 -26.96 11.92
C CYS A 323 -0.80 -26.74 10.88
N VAL A 324 -1.12 -26.10 9.75
CA VAL A 324 -0.17 -25.86 8.64
C VAL A 324 1.03 -25.01 9.07
N LYS A 325 0.82 -24.02 9.95
CA LYS A 325 1.87 -23.08 10.36
C LYS A 325 2.85 -23.62 11.40
N CYS A 326 2.40 -24.46 12.34
CA CYS A 326 3.25 -25.00 13.42
C CYS A 326 3.50 -26.51 13.35
N ASN A 327 2.85 -27.20 12.40
CA ASN A 327 2.88 -28.65 12.18
C ASN A 327 2.55 -29.51 13.42
N LYS A 328 1.74 -28.98 14.36
CA LYS A 328 1.27 -29.68 15.56
C LYS A 328 -0.22 -29.95 15.51
N MET A 329 -0.66 -31.04 16.16
CA MET A 329 -2.08 -31.32 16.37
C MET A 329 -2.74 -30.36 17.36
N THR A 330 -2.01 -29.93 18.39
CA THR A 330 -2.52 -29.00 19.42
C THR A 330 -1.58 -27.82 19.63
N ASP A 331 -2.14 -26.68 19.99
CA ASP A 331 -1.37 -25.54 20.48
C ASP A 331 -0.97 -25.71 21.96
N ASN A 332 -0.32 -24.70 22.53
CA ASN A 332 0.12 -24.70 23.94
C ASN A 332 -1.05 -24.74 24.95
N ALA A 333 -2.27 -24.44 24.53
CA ALA A 333 -3.49 -24.48 25.33
C ALA A 333 -4.35 -25.73 25.02
N ALA A 334 -3.77 -26.72 24.34
CA ALA A 334 -4.41 -27.97 23.91
C ALA A 334 -5.58 -27.81 22.91
N ASN A 335 -5.68 -26.67 22.21
CA ASN A 335 -6.70 -26.46 21.19
C ASN A 335 -6.34 -27.20 19.88
N LEU A 336 -7.34 -27.79 19.22
CA LEU A 336 -7.20 -28.31 17.85
C LEU A 336 -7.18 -27.17 16.83
N PRO A 337 -6.69 -27.38 15.58
CA PRO A 337 -6.75 -26.37 14.54
C PRO A 337 -8.20 -26.23 14.03
N THR A 338 -8.95 -25.36 14.68
CA THR A 338 -10.37 -25.08 14.40
C THR A 338 -10.58 -24.03 13.30
N ILE A 339 -9.53 -23.32 12.89
CA ILE A 339 -9.65 -22.33 11.81
C ILE A 339 -9.39 -23.01 10.46
N ARG A 340 -10.17 -22.62 9.45
CA ARG A 340 -10.01 -23.05 8.05
C ARG A 340 -9.81 -21.82 7.18
N GLN A 341 -8.70 -21.79 6.45
CA GLN A 341 -8.39 -20.75 5.47
C GLN A 341 -8.42 -21.39 4.09
N GLN A 342 -9.18 -20.81 3.16
CA GLN A 342 -9.18 -21.28 1.77
C GLN A 342 -7.90 -20.79 1.09
N LYS A 343 -7.08 -21.72 0.60
CA LYS A 343 -5.95 -21.37 -0.26
C LYS A 343 -6.50 -20.93 -1.61
N GLN A 344 -6.24 -19.69 -2.04
CA GLN A 344 -6.49 -19.29 -3.41
C GLN A 344 -5.54 -20.08 -4.33
N GLN A 345 -6.09 -21.03 -5.09
CA GLN A 345 -5.37 -21.71 -6.16
C GLN A 345 -5.67 -21.07 -7.51
N LEU A 346 -4.67 -21.10 -8.39
CA LEU A 346 -4.86 -20.88 -9.81
C LEU A 346 -5.62 -22.08 -10.40
N ASP A 347 -6.79 -21.79 -10.99
CA ASP A 347 -7.69 -22.62 -11.80
C ASP A 347 -8.06 -24.06 -11.37
N SER A 348 -9.39 -24.28 -11.35
CA SER A 348 -10.08 -25.57 -11.54
C SER A 348 -9.87 -26.72 -10.54
N GLN A 349 -8.99 -26.60 -9.54
CA GLN A 349 -8.91 -27.57 -8.45
C GLN A 349 -9.94 -27.29 -7.33
N PRO A 350 -10.43 -28.32 -6.61
CA PRO A 350 -11.34 -28.13 -5.49
C PRO A 350 -10.67 -27.33 -4.37
N PRO A 351 -11.43 -26.55 -3.55
CA PRO A 351 -10.84 -25.68 -2.54
C PRO A 351 -9.97 -26.44 -1.53
N ILE A 352 -8.68 -26.11 -1.47
CA ILE A 352 -7.80 -26.61 -0.42
C ILE A 352 -7.99 -25.75 0.83
N TRP A 353 -8.52 -26.36 1.87
CA TRP A 353 -8.74 -25.75 3.17
C TRP A 353 -7.57 -26.03 4.11
N GLU A 354 -6.77 -25.00 4.39
CA GLU A 354 -5.65 -25.06 5.31
C GLU A 354 -6.14 -24.96 6.76
N ALA A 355 -5.67 -25.87 7.62
CA ALA A 355 -6.04 -25.93 9.02
C ALA A 355 -5.07 -25.12 9.89
N CYS A 356 -5.59 -24.21 10.72
CA CYS A 356 -4.78 -23.37 11.63
C CYS A 356 -5.33 -23.39 13.06
N HIS A 357 -4.45 -23.28 14.06
CA HIS A 357 -4.84 -22.95 15.43
C HIS A 357 -5.25 -21.47 15.53
N PRO A 358 -6.19 -21.12 16.44
CA PRO A 358 -6.50 -19.71 16.76
C PRO A 358 -5.27 -18.88 17.15
N THR A 359 -4.31 -19.51 17.82
CA THR A 359 -3.03 -18.93 18.26
C THR A 359 -1.96 -18.83 17.16
N CYS A 360 -2.25 -19.30 15.95
CA CYS A 360 -1.31 -19.31 14.81
C CYS A 360 -1.72 -18.41 13.65
N VAL A 361 -2.95 -17.86 13.61
CA VAL A 361 -3.45 -17.04 12.49
C VAL A 361 -2.61 -15.79 12.26
#